data_AF-A0A7X1GJW5-F1
#
_entry.id   AF-A0A7X1GJW5-F1
#
_cell.length_a   1.000
_cell.length_b   1.000
_cell.length_c   1.000
_cell.angle_alpha   90.00
_cell.angle_beta   90.00
_cell.angle_gamma   90.00
#
_symmetry.space_group_name_H-M   'P 1'
#
loop_
_entity.id
_entity.type
_entity.pdbx_description
1 polymer ?
#
loop_
_entity_poly.entity_id
_entity_poly.type
_entity_poly.pdbx_seq_one_letter_code
_entity_poly.pdbx_strand_id
1 'polypeptide(L)'
;FVIAGVLGFFSILAFSLIGVHASLVHIAVSDNVPAALAKSMGVVALLVMTVVMVSAAGSTLDSTFSSLAKLAGRELPALAGHDLGRKAIGAGMAAMVVFAVLGNIPMMAGTDILKATTISGTMVIGLAPVFILHGLVRPTWLSFHLSFWIGMALGVSLVLGWVPESWAIGEGKYALLLGANLYGLMLCTLGYLLPGLIPQPENC
;
A
#
# COMPACT_ATOMS: atom_id res chain seq x y z
N PHE A 1 19.55 -2.60 -1.54
CA PHE A 1 18.14 -2.91 -1.88
C PHE A 1 17.81 -4.38 -1.65
N VAL A 2 18.51 -5.33 -2.28
CA VAL A 2 18.25 -6.78 -2.13
C VAL A 2 18.25 -7.25 -0.66
N ILE A 3 19.28 -6.89 0.12
CA ILE A 3 19.36 -7.27 1.55
C ILE A 3 18.18 -6.72 2.35
N ALA A 4 17.76 -5.47 2.10
CA ALA A 4 16.60 -4.87 2.76
C ALA A 4 15.30 -5.60 2.40
N GLY A 5 15.14 -6.03 1.14
CA GLY A 5 14.01 -6.84 0.71
C GLY A 5 13.96 -8.20 1.41
N VAL A 6 15.11 -8.89 1.51
CA VAL A 6 15.22 -10.18 2.21
C VAL A 6 14.90 -10.03 3.70
N LEU A 7 15.51 -9.03 4.37
CA LEU A 7 15.24 -8.76 5.79
C LEU A 7 13.78 -8.36 6.03
N GLY A 8 13.19 -7.58 5.13
CA GLY A 8 11.78 -7.19 5.17
C GLY A 8 10.85 -8.41 5.06
N PHE A 9 11.14 -9.33 4.12
CA PHE A 9 10.39 -10.58 3.97
C PHE A 9 10.39 -11.41 5.26
N PHE A 10 11.57 -11.66 5.85
CA PHE A 10 11.66 -12.40 7.11
C PHE A 10 10.97 -11.67 8.26
N SER A 11 11.03 -10.34 8.28
CA SER A 11 10.34 -9.53 9.28
C SER A 11 8.81 -9.67 9.17
N ILE A 12 8.26 -9.58 7.95
CA ILE A 12 6.81 -9.77 7.70
C ILE A 12 6.38 -11.19 8.11
N LEU A 13 7.16 -12.21 7.75
CA LEU A 13 6.89 -13.59 8.17
C LEU A 13 6.89 -13.73 9.70
N ALA A 14 7.88 -13.15 10.38
CA ALA A 14 7.95 -13.18 11.83
C ALA A 14 6.74 -12.47 12.47
N PHE A 15 6.33 -11.31 11.94
CA PHE A 15 5.14 -10.59 12.40
C PHE A 15 3.85 -11.39 12.17
N SER A 16 3.76 -12.16 11.07
CA SER A 16 2.61 -13.06 10.84
C SER A 16 2.43 -14.10 11.94
N LEU A 17 3.53 -14.57 12.56
CA LEU A 17 3.47 -15.54 13.67
C LEU A 17 2.84 -14.95 14.94
N ILE A 18 2.87 -13.62 15.11
CA ILE A 18 2.21 -12.94 16.24
C ILE A 18 0.70 -13.18 16.19
N GLY A 19 0.10 -13.11 14.98
CA GLY A 19 -1.32 -13.42 14.78
C GLY A 19 -1.66 -14.87 15.08
N VAL A 20 -0.79 -15.80 14.65
CA VAL A 20 -0.95 -17.24 14.95
C VAL A 20 -0.88 -17.47 16.46
N HIS A 21 0.09 -16.87 17.15
CA HIS A 21 0.22 -16.99 18.60
C HIS A 21 -1.00 -16.41 19.33
N ALA A 22 -1.50 -15.24 18.93
CA ALA A 22 -2.73 -14.67 19.50
C ALA A 22 -3.94 -15.60 19.35
N SER A 23 -4.06 -16.28 18.20
CA SER A 23 -5.11 -17.28 17.96
C SER A 23 -4.96 -18.51 18.86
N LEU A 24 -3.73 -18.98 19.10
CA LEU A 24 -3.46 -20.13 19.98
C LEU A 24 -3.75 -19.83 21.46
N VAL A 25 -3.57 -18.58 21.89
CA VAL A 25 -3.86 -18.13 23.27
C VAL A 25 -5.33 -17.71 23.43
N HIS A 26 -6.17 -17.91 22.41
CA HIS A 26 -7.59 -17.53 22.39
C HIS A 26 -7.86 -16.06 22.71
N ILE A 27 -6.90 -15.18 22.39
CA ILE A 27 -7.12 -13.74 22.47
C ILE A 27 -8.02 -13.35 21.30
N ALA A 28 -9.14 -12.68 21.58
CA ALA A 28 -10.02 -12.17 20.54
C ALA A 28 -9.18 -11.32 19.58
N VAL A 29 -9.15 -11.74 18.31
CA VAL A 29 -8.42 -11.05 17.24
C VAL A 29 -9.08 -9.69 17.05
N SER A 30 -8.52 -8.67 17.71
CA SER A 30 -8.92 -7.27 17.55
C SER A 30 -8.13 -6.64 16.40
N ASP A 31 -8.55 -5.45 15.97
CA ASP A 31 -7.88 -4.72 14.89
C ASP A 31 -6.42 -4.34 15.24
N ASN A 32 -6.01 -4.44 16.51
CA ASN A 32 -4.63 -4.24 16.98
C ASN A 32 -4.10 -5.42 17.80
N VAL A 33 -3.84 -6.53 17.10
CA VAL A 33 -3.31 -7.78 17.67
C VAL A 33 -1.99 -7.59 18.45
N PRO A 34 -0.99 -6.79 17.98
CA PRO A 34 0.25 -6.59 18.74
C PRO A 34 0.03 -5.94 20.11
N ALA A 35 -0.82 -4.90 20.20
CA ALA A 35 -1.13 -4.26 21.47
C ALA A 35 -1.96 -5.17 22.40
N ALA A 36 -2.89 -5.95 21.83
CA ALA A 36 -3.68 -6.92 22.60
C ALA A 36 -2.80 -8.01 23.22
N LEU A 37 -1.83 -8.54 22.45
CA LEU A 37 -0.86 -9.51 22.96
C LEU A 37 0.03 -8.87 24.03
N ALA A 38 0.55 -7.66 23.80
CA ALA A 38 1.35 -6.93 24.78
C ALA A 38 0.63 -6.74 26.12
N LYS A 39 -0.68 -6.43 26.05
CA LYS A 39 -1.53 -6.28 27.24
C LYS A 39 -1.64 -7.57 28.05
N SER A 40 -1.70 -8.73 27.38
CA SER A 40 -1.72 -10.04 28.06
C SER A 40 -0.39 -10.39 28.74
N MET A 41 0.73 -9.83 28.28
CA MET A 41 2.07 -10.04 28.85
C MET A 41 2.39 -9.10 30.03
N GLY A 42 1.50 -8.15 30.37
CA GLY A 42 1.63 -7.24 31.50
C GLY A 42 1.93 -5.78 31.11
N VAL A 43 1.92 -4.90 32.11
CA VAL A 43 2.00 -3.44 31.91
C VAL A 43 3.32 -2.99 31.27
N VAL A 44 4.44 -3.62 31.65
CA VAL A 44 5.76 -3.29 31.09
C VAL A 44 5.81 -3.61 29.59
N ALA A 45 5.30 -4.79 29.19
CA ALA A 45 5.24 -5.20 27.79
C ALA A 45 4.33 -4.27 26.97
N LEU A 46 3.17 -3.89 27.52
CA LEU A 46 2.26 -2.92 26.88
C LEU A 46 2.94 -1.56 26.67
N LEU A 47 3.67 -1.05 27.65
CA LEU A 47 4.37 0.23 27.54
C LEU A 47 5.47 0.19 26.47
N VAL A 48 6.31 -0.86 26.48
CA VAL A 48 7.36 -1.04 25.47
C VAL A 48 6.75 -1.12 24.07
N MET A 49 5.70 -1.93 23.89
CA MET A 49 5.02 -2.06 22.60
C MET A 49 4.39 -0.75 22.14
N THR A 50 3.79 0.02 23.05
CA THR A 50 3.24 1.34 22.73
C THR A 50 4.32 2.30 22.24
N VAL A 51 5.46 2.38 22.94
CA VAL A 51 6.59 3.24 22.53
C VAL A 51 7.12 2.83 21.15
N VAL A 52 7.31 1.53 20.92
CA VAL A 52 7.78 1.01 19.62
C VAL A 52 6.80 1.34 18.50
N MET A 53 5.50 1.08 18.70
CA MET A 53 4.47 1.34 17.70
C MET A 53 4.32 2.84 17.40
N VAL A 54 4.32 3.71 18.41
CA VAL A 54 4.23 5.16 18.23
C VAL A 54 5.47 5.69 17.51
N SER A 55 6.67 5.21 17.85
CA SER A 55 7.91 5.60 17.16
C SER A 55 7.92 5.15 15.70
N ALA A 56 7.53 3.90 15.41
CA ALA A 56 7.44 3.38 14.05
C ALA A 56 6.40 4.13 13.20
N ALA A 57 5.22 4.41 13.77
CA ALA A 57 4.18 5.20 13.12
C ALA A 57 4.67 6.63 12.82
N GLY A 58 5.33 7.27 13.79
CA GLY A 58 5.91 8.61 13.62
C GLY A 58 6.93 8.69 12.50
N SER A 59 7.86 7.72 12.41
CA SER A 59 8.87 7.67 11.34
C SER A 59 8.26 7.45 9.95
N THR A 60 7.19 6.65 9.87
CA THR A 60 6.46 6.41 8.62
C THR A 60 5.70 7.67 8.18
N LEU A 61 5.09 8.41 9.12
CA LEU A 61 4.41 9.67 8.83
C LEU A 61 5.39 10.77 8.39
N ASP A 62 6.54 10.89 9.05
CA ASP A 62 7.56 11.89 8.71
C ASP A 62 8.06 11.73 7.26
N SER A 63 8.44 10.50 6.89
CA SER A 63 8.87 10.19 5.52
C SER A 63 7.76 10.35 4.48
N THR A 64 6.51 10.02 4.84
CA THR A 64 5.34 10.20 3.98
C THR A 64 5.06 11.69 3.72
N PHE A 65 5.03 12.50 4.79
CA PHE A 65 4.81 13.94 4.67
C PHE A 65 5.94 14.65 3.93
N SER A 66 7.20 14.27 4.17
CA SER A 66 8.34 14.81 3.43
C SER A 66 8.23 14.50 1.93
N SER A 67 7.88 13.26 1.57
CA SER A 67 7.67 12.84 0.18
C SER A 67 6.50 13.58 -0.48
N LEU A 68 5.38 13.72 0.25
CA LEU A 68 4.20 14.47 -0.21
C LEU A 68 4.51 15.96 -0.42
N ALA A 69 5.24 16.58 0.50
CA ALA A 69 5.63 17.98 0.40
C ALA A 69 6.54 18.23 -0.81
N LYS A 70 7.47 17.30 -1.08
CA LYS A 70 8.32 17.35 -2.27
C LYS A 70 7.50 17.19 -3.55
N LEU A 71 6.55 16.25 -3.57
CA LEU A 71 5.66 16.01 -4.70
C LEU A 71 4.82 17.26 -5.01
N ALA A 72 4.13 17.82 -4.01
CA ALA A 72 3.24 18.97 -4.18
C ALA A 72 3.98 20.30 -4.41
N GLY A 73 5.08 20.52 -3.69
CA GLY A 73 5.81 21.78 -3.72
C GLY A 73 6.78 21.91 -4.90
N ARG A 74 7.32 20.79 -5.41
CA ARG A 74 8.39 20.81 -6.42
C ARG A 74 8.07 19.98 -7.66
N GLU A 75 7.71 18.72 -7.52
CA GLU A 75 7.62 17.80 -8.66
C GLU A 75 6.40 18.10 -9.54
N LEU A 76 5.21 18.24 -8.96
CA LEU A 76 3.98 18.58 -9.70
C LEU A 76 4.08 19.93 -10.42
N PRO A 77 4.54 21.01 -9.78
CA PRO A 77 4.75 22.27 -10.49
C PRO A 77 5.80 22.19 -11.59
N ALA A 78 6.92 21.51 -11.34
CA ALA A 78 7.96 21.34 -12.35
C ALA A 78 7.44 20.57 -13.58
N LEU A 79 6.61 19.55 -13.36
CA LEU A 79 5.89 18.81 -14.42
C LEU A 79 4.93 19.73 -15.20
N ALA A 80 4.32 20.71 -14.55
CA ALA A 80 3.48 21.73 -15.18
C ALA A 80 4.28 22.88 -15.82
N GLY A 81 5.61 22.83 -15.80
CA GLY A 81 6.49 23.88 -16.34
C GLY A 81 6.61 25.13 -15.44
N HIS A 82 6.18 25.05 -14.18
CA HIS A 82 6.21 26.15 -13.22
C HIS A 82 7.29 25.92 -12.16
N ASP A 83 8.07 26.97 -11.84
CA ASP A 83 8.96 26.96 -10.68
C ASP A 83 8.39 27.85 -9.57
N LEU A 84 8.04 27.24 -8.43
CA LEU A 84 7.53 27.96 -7.27
C LEU A 84 8.64 28.62 -6.44
N GLY A 85 9.91 28.26 -6.66
CA GLY A 85 11.04 28.75 -5.87
C GLY A 85 10.77 28.69 -4.37
N ARG A 86 10.80 29.84 -3.69
CA ARG A 86 10.57 29.93 -2.24
C ARG A 86 9.13 29.61 -1.81
N LYS A 87 8.14 29.69 -2.71
CA LYS A 87 6.74 29.30 -2.44
C LYS A 87 6.57 27.78 -2.36
N ALA A 88 7.52 27.00 -2.87
CA ALA A 88 7.49 25.53 -2.82
C ALA A 88 7.41 25.01 -1.39
N ILE A 89 8.10 25.68 -0.44
CA ILE A 89 8.07 25.32 0.99
C ILE A 89 6.66 25.51 1.54
N GLY A 90 6.03 26.65 1.27
CA GLY A 90 4.66 26.93 1.71
C GLY A 90 3.64 25.97 1.11
N ALA A 91 3.76 25.66 -0.18
CA ALA A 91 2.92 24.67 -0.86
C ALA A 91 3.10 23.25 -0.27
N GLY A 92 4.34 22.85 0.00
CA GLY A 92 4.64 21.57 0.65
C GLY A 92 4.06 21.47 2.06
N MET A 93 4.23 22.52 2.89
CA MET A 93 3.63 22.58 4.23
C MET A 93 2.10 22.54 4.17
N ALA A 94 1.49 23.28 3.23
CA ALA A 94 0.04 23.24 3.03
C ALA A 94 -0.43 21.83 2.65
N ALA A 95 0.28 21.13 1.77
CA ALA A 95 -0.04 19.74 1.41
C ALA A 95 0.05 18.82 2.63
N MET A 96 1.09 18.94 3.48
CA MET A 96 1.19 18.18 4.72
C MET A 96 -0.02 18.41 5.63
N VAL A 97 -0.40 19.66 5.87
CA VAL A 97 -1.55 20.01 6.74
C VAL A 97 -2.85 19.47 6.17
N VAL A 98 -3.10 19.68 4.87
CA VAL A 98 -4.31 19.17 4.21
C VAL A 98 -4.41 17.66 4.34
N PHE A 99 -3.34 16.92 4.05
CA PHE A 99 -3.35 15.46 4.17
C PHE A 99 -3.42 14.98 5.61
N ALA A 100 -2.82 15.68 6.58
CA ALA A 100 -2.96 15.35 8.00
C ALA A 100 -4.40 15.51 8.48
N VAL A 101 -5.11 16.54 8.04
CA VAL A 101 -6.52 16.76 8.37
C VAL A 101 -7.41 15.73 7.65
N LEU A 102 -7.25 15.58 6.33
CA LEU A 102 -8.06 14.65 5.54
C LEU A 102 -7.84 13.19 5.94
N GLY A 103 -6.60 12.80 6.25
CA GLY A 103 -6.25 11.45 6.67
C GLY A 103 -6.89 11.03 8.01
N ASN A 104 -7.24 12.00 8.87
CA ASN A 104 -7.95 11.72 10.13
C ASN A 104 -9.46 11.53 9.93
N ILE A 105 -10.04 12.00 8.82
CA ILE A 105 -11.50 11.91 8.57
C ILE A 105 -11.98 10.45 8.52
N PRO A 106 -11.36 9.53 7.75
CA PRO A 106 -11.79 8.12 7.73
C PRO A 106 -11.72 7.43 9.10
N MET A 107 -10.76 7.85 9.94
CA MET A 107 -10.60 7.32 11.30
C MET A 107 -11.75 7.77 12.21
N MET A 108 -12.20 9.02 12.10
CA MET A 108 -13.37 9.52 12.81
C MET A 108 -14.68 8.90 12.30
N ALA A 109 -14.74 8.53 11.03
CA ALA A 109 -15.89 7.89 10.41
C ALA A 109 -16.02 6.38 10.75
N GLY A 110 -15.12 5.82 11.57
CA GLY A 110 -15.18 4.42 11.99
C GLY A 110 -14.83 3.42 10.88
N THR A 111 -14.06 3.83 9.87
CA THR A 111 -13.61 2.93 8.81
C THR A 111 -12.60 1.94 9.39
N ASP A 112 -12.75 0.65 9.07
CA ASP A 112 -11.79 -0.39 9.44
C ASP A 112 -10.40 -0.06 8.85
N ILE A 113 -9.45 0.28 9.72
CA ILE A 113 -8.11 0.77 9.36
C ILE A 113 -7.39 -0.23 8.44
N LEU A 114 -7.58 -1.53 8.70
CA LEU A 114 -6.98 -2.60 7.90
C LEU A 114 -7.56 -2.65 6.49
N LYS A 115 -8.85 -2.34 6.31
CA LYS A 115 -9.44 -2.29 4.97
C LYS A 115 -8.87 -1.12 4.17
N ALA A 116 -8.68 0.04 4.78
CA ALA A 116 -8.17 1.22 4.07
C ALA A 116 -6.74 1.01 3.53
N THR A 117 -5.83 0.47 4.34
CA THR A 117 -4.45 0.19 3.91
C THR A 117 -4.40 -0.91 2.86
N THR A 118 -5.24 -1.94 2.99
CA THR A 118 -5.20 -3.08 2.08
C THR A 118 -5.88 -2.78 0.74
N ILE A 119 -6.98 -2.03 0.74
CA ILE A 119 -7.64 -1.56 -0.50
C ILE A 119 -6.70 -0.65 -1.29
N SER A 120 -6.00 0.27 -0.62
CA SER A 120 -4.97 1.11 -1.26
C SER A 120 -3.84 0.26 -1.85
N GLY A 121 -3.40 -0.78 -1.12
CA GLY A 121 -2.43 -1.76 -1.64
C GLY A 121 -2.92 -2.46 -2.91
N THR A 122 -4.18 -2.87 -2.97
CA THR A 122 -4.79 -3.46 -4.17
C THR A 122 -4.82 -2.48 -5.33
N MET A 123 -5.08 -1.19 -5.10
CA MET A 123 -5.03 -0.17 -6.16
C MET A 123 -3.63 -0.02 -6.77
N VAL A 124 -2.59 -0.11 -5.93
CA VAL A 124 -1.20 0.09 -6.34
C VAL A 124 -0.55 -1.18 -6.90
N ILE A 125 -1.20 -2.34 -6.80
CA ILE A 125 -0.68 -3.63 -7.30
C ILE A 125 -0.33 -3.59 -8.81
N GLY A 126 -0.99 -2.71 -9.57
CA GLY A 126 -0.71 -2.46 -10.98
C GLY A 126 0.71 -1.95 -11.25
N LEU A 127 1.41 -1.41 -10.24
CA LEU A 127 2.81 -1.01 -10.34
C LEU A 127 3.79 -2.16 -10.11
N ALA A 128 3.37 -3.26 -9.47
CA ALA A 128 4.23 -4.40 -9.17
C ALA A 128 4.92 -5.01 -10.41
N PRO A 129 4.21 -5.35 -11.51
CA PRO A 129 4.87 -5.91 -12.69
C PRO A 129 5.79 -4.90 -13.38
N VAL A 130 5.47 -3.60 -13.30
CA VAL A 130 6.31 -2.53 -13.88
C VAL A 130 7.69 -2.52 -13.24
N PHE A 131 7.78 -2.67 -11.91
CA PHE A 131 9.07 -2.68 -11.20
C PHE A 131 9.78 -4.05 -11.25
N ILE A 132 9.04 -5.15 -11.13
CA ILE A 132 9.63 -6.50 -11.06
C ILE A 132 10.16 -6.95 -12.43
N LEU A 133 9.42 -6.65 -13.51
CA LEU A 133 9.78 -7.06 -14.87
C LEU A 133 10.57 -5.95 -15.60
N HIS A 134 10.96 -4.90 -14.88
CA HIS A 134 11.80 -3.84 -15.42
C HIS A 134 13.14 -4.42 -15.90
N GLY A 135 13.43 -4.27 -17.19
CA GLY A 135 14.64 -4.80 -17.83
C GLY A 135 14.47 -6.16 -18.50
N LEU A 136 13.40 -6.91 -18.20
CA LEU A 136 13.08 -8.15 -18.93
C LEU A 136 12.19 -7.89 -20.15
N VAL A 137 11.32 -6.88 -20.07
CA VAL A 137 10.40 -6.47 -21.15
C VAL A 137 10.60 -4.99 -21.44
N ARG A 138 10.58 -4.61 -22.72
CA ARG A 138 10.62 -3.19 -23.11
C ARG A 138 9.32 -2.52 -22.67
N PRO A 139 9.36 -1.56 -21.74
CA PRO A 139 8.16 -0.91 -21.25
C PRO A 139 7.55 -0.08 -22.39
N THR A 140 6.28 -0.37 -22.70
CA THR A 140 5.49 0.43 -23.65
C THR A 140 4.51 1.29 -22.86
N TRP A 141 4.10 2.42 -23.43
CA TRP A 141 3.08 3.28 -22.83
C TRP A 141 1.78 2.49 -22.55
N LEU A 142 1.40 1.60 -23.47
CA LEU A 142 0.21 0.76 -23.34
C LEU A 142 0.36 -0.28 -22.21
N SER A 143 1.51 -0.94 -22.09
CA SER A 143 1.81 -1.89 -21.00
C SER A 143 1.66 -1.23 -19.62
N PHE A 144 2.18 -0.01 -19.47
CA PHE A 144 2.10 0.73 -18.22
C PHE A 144 0.65 1.06 -17.86
N HIS A 145 -0.08 1.71 -18.79
CA HIS A 145 -1.45 2.13 -18.52
C HIS A 145 -2.40 0.95 -18.30
N LEU A 146 -2.24 -0.14 -19.04
CA LEU A 146 -3.09 -1.32 -18.87
C LEU A 146 -2.90 -1.93 -17.49
N SER A 147 -1.65 -2.13 -17.05
CA SER A 147 -1.36 -2.65 -15.70
C SER A 147 -1.83 -1.70 -14.60
N PHE A 148 -1.54 -0.41 -14.73
CA PHE A 148 -1.93 0.61 -13.75
C PHE A 148 -3.45 0.69 -13.58
N TRP A 149 -4.20 0.81 -14.68
CA TRP A 149 -5.65 0.97 -14.62
C TRP A 149 -6.37 -0.31 -14.20
N ILE A 150 -5.84 -1.49 -14.51
CA ILE A 150 -6.40 -2.76 -13.97
C ILE A 150 -6.31 -2.76 -12.44
N GLY A 151 -5.14 -2.45 -11.87
CA GLY A 151 -4.98 -2.37 -10.41
C GLY A 151 -5.93 -1.35 -9.77
N MET A 152 -5.97 -0.14 -10.34
CA MET A 152 -6.85 0.93 -9.88
C MET A 152 -8.34 0.53 -9.94
N ALA A 153 -8.79 -0.01 -11.07
CA ALA A 153 -10.18 -0.42 -11.27
C ALA A 153 -10.57 -1.55 -10.32
N LEU A 154 -9.68 -2.49 -10.06
CA LEU A 154 -9.92 -3.63 -9.17
C LEU A 154 -10.01 -3.17 -7.71
N GLY A 155 -9.15 -2.26 -7.27
CA GLY A 155 -9.25 -1.64 -5.95
C GLY A 155 -10.54 -0.83 -5.76
N VAL A 156 -10.96 -0.05 -6.77
CA VAL A 156 -12.26 0.67 -6.76
C VAL A 156 -13.42 -0.32 -6.73
N SER A 157 -13.35 -1.39 -7.53
CA SER A 157 -14.38 -2.43 -7.55
C SER A 157 -14.52 -3.12 -6.19
N LEU A 158 -13.43 -3.29 -5.44
CA LEU A 158 -13.45 -3.84 -4.09
C LEU A 158 -14.14 -2.90 -3.09
N VAL A 159 -13.97 -1.58 -3.24
CA VAL A 159 -14.70 -0.57 -2.44
C VAL A 159 -16.19 -0.59 -2.75
N LEU A 160 -16.55 -0.74 -4.02
CA LEU A 160 -17.94 -0.73 -4.49
C LEU A 160 -18.65 -2.08 -4.32
N GLY A 161 -17.95 -3.12 -3.87
CA GLY A 161 -18.52 -4.47 -3.71
C GLY A 161 -18.84 -5.17 -5.03
N TRP A 162 -18.18 -4.78 -6.12
CA TRP A 162 -18.40 -5.34 -7.46
C TRP A 162 -17.57 -6.59 -7.76
N VAL A 163 -16.63 -6.94 -6.87
CA VAL A 163 -15.81 -8.15 -7.03
C VAL A 163 -16.65 -9.37 -6.66
N PRO A 164 -16.80 -10.36 -7.56
CA PRO A 164 -17.65 -11.52 -7.31
C PRO A 164 -17.08 -12.42 -6.22
N GLU A 165 -17.96 -13.00 -5.40
CA GLU A 165 -17.57 -13.93 -4.32
C GLU A 165 -16.84 -15.18 -4.84
N SER A 166 -17.01 -15.53 -6.11
CA SER A 166 -16.27 -16.62 -6.76
C SER A 166 -14.76 -16.41 -6.78
N TRP A 167 -14.28 -15.18 -6.55
CA TRP A 167 -12.85 -14.89 -6.43
C TRP A 167 -12.33 -15.12 -5.01
N ALA A 168 -13.18 -15.38 -4.03
CA ALA A 168 -12.71 -15.64 -2.67
C ALA A 168 -11.86 -16.91 -2.61
N ILE A 169 -10.69 -16.81 -1.98
CA ILE A 169 -9.77 -17.94 -1.77
C ILE A 169 -9.71 -18.23 -0.27
N GLY A 170 -10.10 -19.45 0.10
CA GLY A 170 -10.16 -19.89 1.49
C GLY A 170 -11.40 -19.39 2.24
N GLU A 171 -11.37 -19.49 3.57
CA GLU A 171 -12.46 -19.10 4.45
C GLU A 171 -12.06 -17.88 5.31
N GLY A 172 -13.01 -17.00 5.62
CA GLY A 172 -12.83 -15.90 6.57
C GLY A 172 -12.97 -14.47 6.00
N LYS A 173 -12.83 -13.47 6.89
CA LYS A 173 -13.09 -12.04 6.62
C LYS A 173 -12.29 -11.46 5.44
N TYR A 174 -11.14 -12.04 5.11
CA TYR A 174 -10.22 -11.54 4.08
C TYR A 174 -10.10 -12.44 2.84
N ALA A 175 -10.92 -13.49 2.71
CA ALA A 175 -10.84 -14.46 1.60
C ALA A 175 -11.03 -13.79 0.22
N LEU A 176 -12.03 -12.91 0.09
CA LEU A 176 -12.26 -12.15 -1.14
C LEU A 176 -11.10 -11.20 -1.46
N LEU A 177 -10.52 -10.58 -0.42
CA LEU A 177 -9.41 -9.66 -0.58
C LEU A 177 -8.14 -10.39 -1.04
N LEU A 178 -7.86 -11.57 -0.46
CA LEU A 178 -6.72 -12.40 -0.86
C LEU A 178 -6.83 -12.77 -2.35
N GLY A 179 -8.00 -13.26 -2.76
CA GLY A 179 -8.24 -13.61 -4.16
C GLY A 179 -8.19 -12.42 -5.10
N ALA A 180 -8.82 -11.30 -4.74
CA ALA A 180 -8.76 -10.05 -5.51
C ALA A 180 -7.32 -9.59 -5.76
N ASN A 181 -6.44 -9.67 -4.76
CA ASN A 181 -5.02 -9.32 -4.92
C ASN A 181 -4.26 -10.36 -5.76
N LEU A 182 -4.51 -11.65 -5.58
CA LEU A 182 -3.83 -12.69 -6.34
C LEU A 182 -4.22 -12.65 -7.83
N TYR A 183 -5.51 -12.66 -8.14
CA TYR A 183 -6.01 -12.54 -9.51
C TYR A 183 -5.69 -11.17 -10.09
N GLY A 184 -5.79 -10.11 -9.29
CA GLY A 184 -5.42 -8.76 -9.71
C GLY A 184 -3.96 -8.65 -10.12
N LEU A 185 -3.03 -9.25 -9.36
CA LEU A 185 -1.62 -9.31 -9.72
C LEU A 185 -1.39 -10.06 -11.04
N MET A 186 -2.07 -11.19 -11.24
CA MET A 186 -2.00 -11.93 -12.50
C MET A 186 -2.51 -11.09 -13.67
N LEU A 187 -3.66 -10.44 -13.53
CA LEU A 187 -4.24 -9.57 -14.57
C LEU A 187 -3.34 -8.36 -14.87
N CYS A 188 -2.79 -7.70 -13.86
CA CYS A 188 -1.85 -6.60 -14.03
C CYS A 188 -0.59 -7.06 -14.77
N THR A 189 -0.06 -8.24 -14.39
CA THR A 189 1.12 -8.82 -15.03
C THR A 189 0.86 -9.19 -16.50
N LEU A 190 -0.28 -9.80 -16.80
CA LEU A 190 -0.70 -10.09 -18.18
C LEU A 190 -0.90 -8.81 -18.97
N GLY A 191 -1.56 -7.80 -18.38
CA GLY A 191 -1.74 -6.49 -18.99
C GLY A 191 -0.43 -5.75 -19.26
N TYR A 192 0.59 -5.97 -18.43
CA TYR A 192 1.94 -5.44 -18.66
C TYR A 192 2.68 -6.19 -19.78
N LEU A 193 2.62 -7.52 -19.78
CA LEU A 193 3.35 -8.39 -20.71
C LEU A 193 2.78 -8.39 -22.14
N LEU A 194 1.45 -8.44 -22.29
CA LEU A 194 0.81 -8.60 -23.60
C LEU A 194 1.21 -7.51 -24.60
N PRO A 195 1.19 -6.21 -24.27
CA PRO A 195 1.63 -5.17 -25.20
C PRO A 195 3.15 -5.10 -25.37
N GLY A 196 3.92 -5.61 -24.40
CA GLY A 196 5.38 -5.64 -24.43
C GLY A 196 5.96 -6.76 -25.30
N LEU A 197 5.17 -7.79 -25.61
CA LEU A 197 5.53 -8.89 -26.51
C LEU A 197 5.19 -8.61 -27.99
N ILE A 198 4.39 -7.59 -28.27
CA ILE A 198 4.06 -7.18 -29.64
C ILE A 198 5.26 -6.41 -30.21
N PRO A 199 5.86 -6.84 -31.35
CA PRO A 199 6.91 -6.10 -32.01
C PRO A 199 6.40 -4.71 -32.39
N GLN A 200 6.99 -3.66 -31.83
CA GLN A 200 6.66 -2.30 -32.23
C GLN A 200 7.47 -1.91 -33.46
N PRO A 201 6.86 -1.22 -34.44
CA PRO A 201 7.63 -0.57 -35.49
C PRO A 201 8.56 0.45 -34.84
N GLU A 202 9.83 0.35 -35.21
CA GLU A 202 10.88 1.26 -34.80
C GLU A 202 10.55 2.69 -35.25
N ASN A 203 10.05 3.50 -34.32
CA ASN A 203 9.88 4.93 -34.54
C ASN A 203 11.26 5.58 -34.51
N CYS A 204 11.69 6.02 -35.70
CA CYS A 204 12.91 6.76 -36.00
C CYS A 204 13.00 8.11 -35.27
#